data_AF-A0AA37Q0H8-F1
#
_entry.id   AF-A0AA37Q0H8-F1
#
_cell.length_a   1.000
_cell.length_b   1.000
_cell.length_c   1.000
_cell.angle_alpha   90.00
_cell.angle_beta   90.00
_cell.angle_gamma   90.00
#
_symmetry.space_group_name_H-M   'P 1'
#
loop_
_entity.id
_entity.type
_entity.pdbx_description
1 polymer ?
#
loop_
_entity_poly.entity_id
_entity_poly.type
_entity_poly.pdbx_seq_one_letter_code
_entity_poly.pdbx_strand_id
1 'polypeptide(L)'
;MIREQLMKAHPERDGDFRWRGDGVSRIEGLSDAVFGFAVTLLVVSLDVPDTFTDLAAMMLGLPAFAATFTLLILVWFAQYRFFRRYGLEDTRTIVLTVALLFVVLFYIYPLKFLFQTFIGLILGIIGWKLDVAWLAPIGKASQAAIRGDQWPALMCIYAVGYAAIYGLFALLHSHALSRRAELGLDDMEALITRYAVYENLVFVLVAVLSLVVLVVLAYGVGVPIYATGFFAGWSYMLIWPFQAVLGRRLDREKAALRAGAAAAAPVIAPA
;
A
#
# COMPACT_ATOMS: atom_id res chain seq x y z
N MET A 1 -26.25 -14.05 23.82
CA MET A 1 -27.29 -13.08 23.39
C MET A 1 -26.74 -11.75 22.87
N ILE A 2 -26.08 -10.87 23.64
CA ILE A 2 -25.50 -9.61 23.08
C ILE A 2 -24.39 -9.88 22.05
N ARG A 3 -23.54 -10.89 22.30
CA ARG A 3 -22.50 -11.33 21.34
C ARG A 3 -23.08 -11.86 20.02
N GLU A 4 -24.18 -12.62 20.08
CA GLU A 4 -24.86 -13.13 18.88
C GLU A 4 -25.61 -12.03 18.14
N GLN A 5 -26.14 -11.03 18.84
CA GLN A 5 -26.76 -9.86 18.22
C GLN A 5 -25.71 -8.93 17.59
N LEU A 6 -24.52 -8.82 18.16
CA LEU A 6 -23.38 -8.11 17.54
C LEU A 6 -22.80 -8.87 16.34
N MET A 7 -22.81 -10.21 16.37
CA MET A 7 -22.43 -11.04 15.22
C MET A 7 -23.49 -11.02 14.10
N LYS A 8 -24.78 -10.93 14.46
CA LYS A 8 -25.88 -10.74 13.50
C LYS A 8 -25.98 -9.30 12.97
N ALA A 9 -25.46 -8.33 13.71
CA ALA A 9 -25.33 -6.93 13.30
C ALA A 9 -24.00 -6.67 12.57
N HIS A 10 -23.67 -7.50 11.59
CA HIS A 10 -22.79 -7.09 10.50
C HIS A 10 -23.66 -6.76 9.28
N PRO A 11 -24.36 -5.62 9.26
CA PRO A 11 -24.86 -5.11 8.00
C PRO A 11 -23.63 -4.85 7.13
N GLU A 12 -23.56 -5.50 5.97
CA GLU A 12 -22.99 -4.93 4.75
C GLU A 12 -21.73 -4.04 4.95
N ARG A 13 -20.56 -4.62 5.22
CA ARG A 13 -19.31 -3.80 5.32
C ARG A 13 -18.53 -3.65 4.00
N ASP A 14 -19.07 -4.26 2.95
CA ASP A 14 -18.92 -3.88 1.54
C ASP A 14 -20.24 -4.34 0.94
N GLY A 15 -21.29 -3.50 0.78
CA GLY A 15 -22.66 -3.97 0.46
C GLY A 15 -22.80 -4.91 -0.76
N ASP A 16 -21.76 -5.01 -1.58
CA ASP A 16 -21.63 -5.93 -2.72
C ASP A 16 -20.81 -7.20 -2.46
N PHE A 17 -20.34 -7.47 -1.24
CA PHE A 17 -19.38 -8.53 -0.95
C PHE A 17 -19.64 -9.22 0.40
N ARG A 18 -19.88 -10.53 0.37
CA ARG A 18 -20.05 -11.34 1.58
C ARG A 18 -18.70 -11.72 2.18
N TRP A 19 -18.51 -11.42 3.46
CA TRP A 19 -17.31 -11.85 4.18
C TRP A 19 -17.41 -13.34 4.49
N ARG A 20 -16.31 -14.07 4.30
CA ARG A 20 -16.22 -15.54 4.44
C ARG A 20 -15.26 -15.96 5.55
N GLY A 21 -14.29 -15.13 5.90
CA GLY A 21 -13.45 -15.40 7.06
C GLY A 21 -14.27 -15.06 8.31
N ASP A 22 -14.75 -16.04 9.07
CA ASP A 22 -15.58 -15.79 10.26
C ASP A 22 -14.77 -15.75 11.58
N GLY A 23 -13.57 -16.34 11.59
CA GLY A 23 -12.64 -16.34 12.73
C GLY A 23 -11.25 -15.83 12.35
N VAL A 24 -10.38 -15.64 13.35
CA VAL A 24 -8.96 -15.32 13.12
C VAL A 24 -8.22 -16.63 12.84
N SER A 25 -7.77 -16.82 11.61
CA SER A 25 -6.95 -17.97 11.24
C SER A 25 -5.55 -17.89 11.88
N ARG A 26 -4.81 -19.01 11.93
CA ARG A 26 -3.43 -19.01 12.46
C ARG A 26 -2.49 -18.11 11.65
N ILE A 27 -2.70 -18.04 10.33
CA ILE A 27 -1.90 -17.21 9.43
C ILE A 27 -2.23 -15.72 9.58
N GLU A 28 -3.50 -15.38 9.85
CA GLU A 28 -3.90 -14.02 10.24
C GLU A 28 -3.25 -13.63 11.57
N GLY A 29 -3.34 -14.49 12.60
CA GLY A 29 -2.71 -14.22 13.89
C GLY A 29 -1.18 -14.05 13.81
N LEU A 30 -0.52 -14.84 12.96
CA LEU A 30 0.91 -14.64 12.66
C LEU A 30 1.15 -13.29 11.96
N SER A 31 0.31 -12.93 10.99
CA SER A 31 0.43 -11.67 10.26
C SER A 31 0.26 -10.48 11.21
N ASP A 32 -0.77 -10.48 12.06
CA ASP A 32 -1.01 -9.44 13.06
C ASP A 32 0.17 -9.28 14.02
N ALA A 33 0.75 -10.39 14.48
CA ALA A 33 1.95 -10.38 15.32
C ALA A 33 3.15 -9.76 14.60
N VAL A 34 3.37 -10.10 13.33
CA VAL A 34 4.46 -9.55 12.52
C VAL A 34 4.27 -8.04 12.26
N PHE A 35 3.05 -7.58 11.94
CA PHE A 35 2.77 -6.15 11.79
C PHE A 35 2.89 -5.39 13.12
N GLY A 36 2.46 -5.99 14.23
CA GLY A 36 2.68 -5.43 15.57
C GLY A 36 4.17 -5.27 15.87
N PHE A 37 4.98 -6.29 15.59
CA PHE A 37 6.43 -6.23 15.75
C PHE A 37 7.09 -5.22 14.79
N ALA A 38 6.61 -5.11 13.55
CA ALA A 38 7.07 -4.10 12.60
C ALA A 38 6.89 -2.67 13.13
N VAL A 39 5.72 -2.40 13.72
CA VAL A 39 5.41 -1.11 14.34
C VAL A 39 6.28 -0.86 15.57
N THR A 40 6.51 -1.85 16.43
CA THR A 40 7.38 -1.66 17.60
C THR A 40 8.83 -1.43 17.18
N LEU A 41 9.37 -2.13 16.19
CA LEU A 41 10.71 -1.84 15.65
C LEU A 41 10.82 -0.42 15.07
N LEU A 42 9.77 0.05 14.40
CA LEU A 42 9.74 1.42 13.88
C LEU A 42 9.83 2.46 15.01
N VAL A 43 9.17 2.22 16.15
CA VAL A 43 9.22 3.09 17.33
C VAL A 43 10.53 2.95 18.09
N VAL A 44 10.99 1.72 18.34
CA VAL A 44 12.20 1.44 19.13
C VAL A 44 13.48 1.93 18.44
N SER A 45 13.47 2.08 17.12
CA SER A 45 14.57 2.69 16.37
C SER A 45 14.66 4.22 16.50
N LEU A 46 14.01 4.81 17.51
CA LEU A 46 14.14 6.20 17.90
C LEU A 46 15.02 6.24 19.15
N ASP A 47 16.22 6.83 19.04
CA ASP A 47 17.13 6.98 20.17
C ASP A 47 16.54 7.88 21.25
N VAL A 48 16.75 7.55 22.52
CA VAL A 48 16.29 8.40 23.63
C VAL A 48 17.09 9.71 23.59
N PRO A 49 16.46 10.90 23.50
CA PRO A 49 17.17 12.15 23.42
C PRO A 49 17.85 12.52 24.75
N ASP A 50 19.14 12.84 24.71
CA ASP A 50 19.91 13.26 25.90
C ASP A 50 19.70 14.75 26.23
N THR A 51 19.34 15.57 25.23
CA THR A 51 19.12 17.01 25.40
C THR A 51 17.77 17.48 24.84
N PHE A 52 17.33 18.68 25.25
CA PHE A 52 16.13 19.31 24.68
C PHE A 52 16.29 19.59 23.18
N THR A 53 17.50 19.90 22.72
CA THR A 53 17.77 20.11 21.29
C THR A 53 17.59 18.82 20.50
N ASP A 54 18.02 17.68 21.05
CA ASP A 54 17.80 16.36 20.44
C ASP A 54 16.32 15.99 20.43
N LEU A 55 15.60 16.28 21.50
CA LEU A 55 14.14 16.10 21.57
C LEU A 55 13.43 16.94 20.50
N ALA A 56 13.77 18.21 20.37
CA ALA A 56 13.19 19.11 19.37
C ALA A 56 13.49 18.61 17.93
N ALA A 57 14.71 18.13 17.67
CA ALA A 57 15.08 17.52 16.40
C ALA A 57 14.28 16.25 16.11
N MET A 58 14.10 15.38 17.13
CA MET A 58 13.27 14.18 17.02
C MET A 58 11.81 14.50 16.69
N MET A 59 11.22 15.53 17.30
CA MET A 59 9.83 15.94 17.04
C MET A 59 9.59 16.32 15.57
N LEU A 60 10.61 16.80 14.87
CA LEU A 60 10.53 17.12 13.44
C LEU A 60 10.60 15.88 12.55
N GLY A 61 11.10 14.76 13.08
CA GLY A 61 11.06 13.45 12.44
C GLY A 61 9.71 12.75 12.59
N LEU A 62 8.81 13.26 13.47
CA LEU A 62 7.50 12.66 13.71
C LEU A 62 6.64 12.53 12.44
N PRO A 63 6.60 13.50 11.50
CA PRO A 63 5.86 13.33 10.25
C PRO A 63 6.40 12.17 9.39
N ALA A 64 7.71 11.91 9.42
CA ALA A 64 8.31 10.80 8.68
C ALA A 64 7.96 9.45 9.29
N PHE A 65 7.99 9.39 10.63
CA PHE A 65 7.49 8.25 11.38
C PHE A 65 6.02 8.00 11.07
N ALA A 66 5.17 9.04 11.14
CA ALA A 66 3.74 8.94 10.87
C ALA A 66 3.46 8.45 9.44
N ALA A 67 4.16 8.98 8.43
CA ALA A 67 4.03 8.52 7.04
C ALA A 67 4.39 7.03 6.89
N THR A 68 5.51 6.60 7.49
CA THR A 68 5.95 5.20 7.47
C THR A 68 4.95 4.29 8.17
N PHE A 69 4.49 4.68 9.36
CA PHE A 69 3.47 3.98 10.13
C PHE A 69 2.16 3.84 9.35
N THR A 70 1.67 4.93 8.76
CA THR A 70 0.44 4.91 7.95
C THR A 70 0.54 3.92 6.79
N LEU A 71 1.67 3.88 6.07
CA LEU A 71 1.85 2.90 4.98
C LEU A 71 1.84 1.45 5.50
N LEU A 72 2.47 1.16 6.64
CA LEU A 72 2.42 -0.17 7.25
C LEU A 72 0.98 -0.57 7.60
N ILE A 73 0.21 0.35 8.20
CA ILE A 73 -1.20 0.11 8.55
C ILE A 73 -2.06 -0.07 7.31
N LEU A 74 -1.80 0.65 6.21
CA LEU A 74 -2.53 0.46 4.95
C LEU A 74 -2.29 -0.93 4.35
N VAL A 75 -1.06 -1.43 4.39
CA VAL A 75 -0.74 -2.79 3.94
C VAL A 75 -1.40 -3.83 4.84
N TRP A 76 -1.31 -3.66 6.15
CA TRP A 76 -2.01 -4.52 7.13
C TRP A 76 -3.53 -4.53 6.87
N PHE A 77 -4.12 -3.36 6.67
CA PHE A 77 -5.56 -3.23 6.43
C PHE A 77 -5.99 -3.91 5.12
N ALA A 78 -5.18 -3.80 4.07
CA ALA A 78 -5.42 -4.50 2.81
C ALA A 78 -5.38 -6.02 2.99
N GLN A 79 -4.43 -6.53 3.78
CA GLN A 79 -4.32 -7.95 4.11
C GLN A 79 -5.50 -8.42 4.99
N TYR A 80 -5.86 -7.65 6.02
CA TYR A 80 -7.04 -7.89 6.84
C TYR A 80 -8.30 -8.00 5.95
N ARG A 81 -8.53 -7.05 5.05
CA ARG A 81 -9.68 -7.08 4.13
C ARG A 81 -9.64 -8.30 3.22
N PHE A 82 -8.46 -8.71 2.73
CA PHE A 82 -8.30 -9.92 1.94
C PHE A 82 -8.77 -11.16 2.72
N PHE A 83 -8.25 -11.37 3.94
CA PHE A 83 -8.62 -12.53 4.75
C PHE A 83 -10.10 -12.54 5.12
N ARG A 84 -10.67 -11.39 5.50
CA ARG A 84 -12.12 -11.29 5.80
C ARG A 84 -13.00 -11.63 4.59
N ARG A 85 -12.61 -11.20 3.39
CA ARG A 85 -13.36 -11.45 2.16
C ARG A 85 -13.32 -12.91 1.73
N TYR A 86 -12.14 -13.52 1.71
CA TYR A 86 -11.95 -14.82 1.06
C TYR A 86 -11.82 -16.00 2.04
N GLY A 87 -11.37 -15.79 3.28
CA GLY A 87 -11.21 -16.86 4.27
C GLY A 87 -10.30 -18.01 3.81
N LEU A 88 -9.32 -17.74 2.94
CA LEU A 88 -8.45 -18.75 2.36
C LEU A 88 -7.31 -19.12 3.31
N GLU A 89 -7.09 -20.42 3.51
CA GLU A 89 -6.04 -20.97 4.37
C GLU A 89 -5.15 -22.00 3.64
N ASP A 90 -5.23 -22.07 2.31
CA ASP A 90 -4.46 -23.03 1.52
C ASP A 90 -2.96 -22.68 1.46
N THR A 91 -2.14 -23.68 1.11
CA THR A 91 -0.67 -23.55 1.07
C THR A 91 -0.19 -22.36 0.22
N ARG A 92 -0.85 -22.07 -0.91
CA ARG A 92 -0.43 -20.95 -1.77
C ARG A 92 -0.72 -19.61 -1.11
N THR A 93 -1.87 -19.48 -0.46
CA THR A 93 -2.21 -18.29 0.34
C THR A 93 -1.23 -18.08 1.49
N ILE A 94 -0.82 -19.17 2.17
CA ILE A 94 0.19 -19.12 3.23
C ILE A 94 1.54 -18.64 2.68
N VAL A 95 2.05 -19.25 1.61
CA VAL A 95 3.35 -18.89 1.02
C VAL A 95 3.37 -17.44 0.54
N LEU A 96 2.32 -16.98 -0.15
CA LEU A 96 2.22 -15.60 -0.62
C LEU A 96 2.11 -14.61 0.55
N THR A 97 1.38 -14.97 1.60
CA THR A 97 1.30 -14.16 2.84
C THR A 97 2.66 -14.07 3.53
N VAL A 98 3.37 -15.18 3.72
CA VAL A 98 4.70 -15.17 4.35
C VAL A 98 5.70 -14.36 3.51
N ALA A 99 5.65 -14.48 2.18
CA ALA A 99 6.45 -13.65 1.28
C ALA A 99 6.13 -12.15 1.44
N LEU A 100 4.84 -11.79 1.57
CA LEU A 100 4.42 -10.40 1.80
C LEU A 100 4.96 -9.88 3.13
N LEU A 101 4.83 -10.66 4.21
CA LEU A 101 5.35 -10.31 5.53
C LEU A 101 6.88 -10.13 5.50
N PHE A 102 7.61 -11.00 4.79
CA PHE A 102 9.05 -10.86 4.61
C PHE A 102 9.42 -9.55 3.91
N VAL A 103 8.74 -9.21 2.82
CA VAL A 103 8.97 -7.94 2.11
C VAL A 103 8.66 -6.76 3.02
N VAL A 104 7.52 -6.77 3.72
CA VAL A 104 7.16 -5.70 4.65
C VAL A 104 8.24 -5.49 5.70
N LEU A 105 8.68 -6.57 6.38
CA LEU A 105 9.72 -6.50 7.41
C LEU A 105 11.05 -5.95 6.87
N PHE A 106 11.48 -6.41 5.70
CA PHE A 106 12.71 -5.93 5.07
C PHE A 106 12.65 -4.43 4.75
N TYR A 107 11.49 -3.92 4.34
CA TYR A 107 11.34 -2.54 3.88
C TYR A 107 10.99 -1.52 4.97
N ILE A 108 10.83 -1.90 6.24
CA ILE A 108 10.53 -0.96 7.34
C ILE A 108 11.58 0.15 7.44
N TYR A 109 12.86 -0.23 7.60
CA TYR A 109 13.95 0.72 7.75
C TYR A 109 14.24 1.52 6.47
N PRO A 110 14.29 0.89 5.27
CA PRO A 110 14.35 1.64 4.03
C PRO A 110 13.25 2.69 3.93
N LEU A 111 12.01 2.36 4.29
CA LEU A 111 10.90 3.30 4.19
C LEU A 111 11.03 4.47 5.18
N LYS A 112 11.45 4.19 6.42
CA LYS A 112 11.77 5.22 7.42
C LYS A 112 12.85 6.18 6.90
N PHE A 113 13.94 5.65 6.35
CA PHE A 113 15.03 6.43 5.77
C PHE A 113 14.55 7.35 4.64
N LEU A 114 13.72 6.83 3.72
CA LEU A 114 13.17 7.60 2.61
C LEU A 114 12.36 8.79 3.13
N PHE A 115 11.42 8.56 4.03
CA PHE A 115 10.56 9.64 4.54
C PHE A 115 11.31 10.64 5.40
N GLN A 116 12.27 10.19 6.22
CA GLN A 116 13.12 11.10 6.99
C GLN A 116 13.90 12.02 6.07
N THR A 117 14.51 11.46 5.02
CA THR A 117 15.25 12.25 4.03
C THR A 117 14.33 13.20 3.27
N PHE A 118 13.18 12.71 2.79
CA PHE A 118 12.25 13.50 2.01
C PHE A 118 11.65 14.67 2.80
N ILE A 119 11.21 14.43 4.03
CA ILE A 119 10.68 15.48 4.91
C ILE A 119 11.78 16.44 5.33
N GLY A 120 12.98 15.96 5.63
CA GLY A 120 14.11 16.83 5.95
C GLY A 120 14.51 17.74 4.79
N LEU A 121 14.44 17.26 3.53
CA LEU A 121 14.61 18.09 2.33
C LEU A 121 13.53 19.17 2.24
N ILE A 122 12.26 18.82 2.47
CA ILE A 122 11.15 19.79 2.49
C ILE A 122 11.34 20.84 3.58
N LEU A 123 11.68 20.42 4.81
CA LEU A 123 11.96 21.32 5.93
C LEU A 123 13.14 22.25 5.62
N GLY A 124 14.17 21.76 4.94
CA GLY A 124 15.29 22.58 4.46
C GLY A 124 14.85 23.66 3.48
N ILE A 125 13.97 23.32 2.52
CA ILE A 125 13.41 24.28 1.55
C ILE A 125 12.54 25.32 2.26
N ILE A 126 11.69 24.89 3.19
CA ILE A 126 10.83 25.78 4.00
C ILE A 126 11.71 26.72 4.84
N GLY A 127 12.73 26.18 5.50
CA GLY A 127 13.66 26.95 6.32
C GLY A 127 14.41 28.01 5.51
N TRP A 128 14.84 27.68 4.30
CA TRP A 128 15.45 28.66 3.39
C TRP A 128 14.46 29.72 2.92
N LYS A 129 13.23 29.34 2.54
CA LYS A 129 12.22 30.30 2.04
C LYS A 129 11.68 31.25 3.12
N LEU A 130 11.61 30.79 4.36
CA LEU A 130 11.05 31.54 5.49
C LEU A 130 12.13 32.14 6.41
N ASP A 131 13.41 32.05 6.02
CA ASP A 131 14.58 32.50 6.80
C ASP A 131 14.65 31.92 8.24
N VAL A 132 14.29 30.64 8.36
CA VAL A 132 14.28 29.91 9.63
C VAL A 132 15.60 29.16 9.80
N ALA A 133 16.59 29.84 10.37
CA ALA A 133 17.97 29.35 10.46
C ALA A 133 18.12 27.98 11.15
N TRP A 134 17.29 27.66 12.14
CA TRP A 134 17.37 26.40 12.90
C TRP A 134 16.93 25.15 12.09
N LEU A 135 16.27 25.32 10.94
CA LEU A 135 15.92 24.22 10.02
C LEU A 135 17.05 23.91 9.01
N ALA A 136 17.99 24.82 8.82
CA ALA A 136 19.08 24.65 7.85
C ALA A 136 19.96 23.39 8.10
N PRO A 137 20.31 23.03 9.35
CA PRO A 137 21.07 21.81 9.62
C PRO A 137 20.35 20.54 9.16
N ILE A 138 19.02 20.48 9.29
CA ILE A 138 18.19 19.32 8.93
C ILE A 138 18.16 19.13 7.41
N GLY A 139 17.98 20.23 6.67
CA GLY A 139 18.06 20.24 5.22
C GLY A 139 19.43 19.78 4.70
N LYS A 140 20.51 20.32 5.28
CA LYS A 140 21.89 19.94 4.92
C LYS A 140 22.19 18.47 5.22
N ALA A 141 21.80 17.97 6.39
CA ALA A 141 21.96 16.57 6.75
C ALA A 141 21.22 15.65 5.77
N SER A 142 20.00 16.01 5.37
CA SER A 142 19.20 15.24 4.41
C SER A 142 19.78 15.27 3.00
N GLN A 143 20.34 16.41 2.57
CA GLN A 143 21.07 16.50 1.30
C GLN A 143 22.36 15.68 1.30
N ALA A 144 23.06 15.62 2.43
CA ALA A 144 24.29 14.84 2.59
C ALA A 144 24.02 13.33 2.73
N ALA A 145 22.83 12.94 3.16
CA ALA A 145 22.44 11.54 3.35
C ALA A 145 22.42 10.74 2.05
N ILE A 146 22.18 11.39 0.90
CA ILE A 146 22.10 10.74 -0.41
C ILE A 146 23.00 11.47 -1.39
N ARG A 147 24.08 10.80 -1.80
CA ARG A 147 24.95 11.33 -2.85
C ARG A 147 24.19 11.36 -4.19
N GLY A 148 24.54 12.32 -5.04
CA GLY A 148 23.89 12.51 -6.34
C GLY A 148 23.83 11.26 -7.22
N ASP A 149 24.86 10.41 -7.15
CA ASP A 149 25.00 9.13 -7.86
C ASP A 149 24.15 7.98 -7.29
N GLN A 150 23.64 8.12 -6.07
CA GLN A 150 22.89 7.07 -5.38
C GLN A 150 21.37 7.16 -5.61
N TRP A 151 20.86 8.30 -6.08
CA TRP A 151 19.42 8.49 -6.35
C TRP A 151 18.81 7.45 -7.29
N PRO A 152 19.47 7.01 -8.37
CA PRO A 152 18.92 5.94 -9.22
C PRO A 152 18.81 4.61 -8.48
N ALA A 153 19.85 4.21 -7.73
CA ALA A 153 19.84 2.98 -6.96
C ALA A 153 18.75 2.99 -5.88
N LEU A 154 18.57 4.14 -5.22
CA LEU A 154 17.50 4.39 -4.27
C LEU A 154 16.12 4.14 -4.90
N MET A 155 15.85 4.75 -6.05
CA MET A 155 14.59 4.56 -6.78
C MET A 155 14.39 3.10 -7.20
N CYS A 156 15.45 2.41 -7.61
CA CYS A 156 15.38 0.98 -7.93
C CYS A 156 14.95 0.15 -6.72
N ILE A 157 15.55 0.37 -5.55
CA ILE A 157 15.22 -0.34 -4.31
C ILE A 157 13.74 -0.14 -3.98
N TYR A 158 13.24 1.10 -3.95
CA TYR A 158 11.85 1.35 -3.58
C TYR A 158 10.84 0.88 -4.64
N ALA A 159 11.15 1.02 -5.93
CA ALA A 159 10.28 0.53 -7.00
C ALA A 159 10.16 -1.00 -6.95
N VAL A 160 11.25 -1.73 -6.65
CA VAL A 160 11.21 -3.19 -6.48
C VAL A 160 10.37 -3.58 -5.26
N GLY A 161 10.55 -2.92 -4.12
CA GLY A 161 9.75 -3.17 -2.93
C GLY A 161 8.25 -2.91 -3.16
N TYR A 162 7.94 -1.77 -3.78
CA TYR A 162 6.57 -1.39 -4.15
C TYR A 162 5.96 -2.44 -5.10
N ALA A 163 6.65 -2.81 -6.18
CA ALA A 163 6.21 -3.83 -7.12
C ALA A 163 6.04 -5.21 -6.45
N ALA A 164 6.90 -5.57 -5.50
CA ALA A 164 6.80 -6.82 -4.77
C ALA A 164 5.53 -6.88 -3.90
N ILE A 165 5.24 -5.84 -3.11
CA ILE A 165 4.04 -5.78 -2.26
C ILE A 165 2.76 -5.91 -3.10
N TYR A 166 2.60 -5.05 -4.11
CA TYR A 166 1.39 -5.07 -4.93
C TYR A 166 1.34 -6.28 -5.88
N GLY A 167 2.49 -6.79 -6.31
CA GLY A 167 2.56 -8.05 -7.06
C GLY A 167 2.08 -9.24 -6.23
N LEU A 168 2.47 -9.32 -4.96
CA LEU A 168 1.99 -10.36 -4.04
C LEU A 168 0.49 -10.23 -3.77
N PHE A 169 -0.03 -9.01 -3.58
CA PHE A 169 -1.48 -8.81 -3.50
C PHE A 169 -2.21 -9.17 -4.80
N ALA A 170 -1.65 -8.84 -5.97
CA ALA A 170 -2.22 -9.26 -7.26
C ALA A 170 -2.29 -10.78 -7.36
N LEU A 171 -1.23 -11.49 -6.94
CA LEU A 171 -1.19 -12.95 -6.91
C LEU A 171 -2.20 -13.55 -5.92
N LEU A 172 -2.32 -12.97 -4.72
CA LEU A 172 -3.32 -13.38 -3.71
C LEU A 172 -4.75 -13.24 -4.25
N HIS A 173 -5.09 -12.09 -4.82
CA HIS A 173 -6.41 -11.86 -5.41
C HIS A 173 -6.66 -12.70 -6.67
N SER A 174 -5.64 -12.94 -7.49
CA SER A 174 -5.73 -13.82 -8.66
C SER A 174 -5.96 -15.28 -8.26
N HIS A 175 -5.31 -15.72 -7.19
CA HIS A 175 -5.53 -17.04 -6.61
C HIS A 175 -6.96 -17.17 -6.07
N ALA A 176 -7.44 -16.18 -5.31
CA ALA A 176 -8.84 -16.15 -4.85
C ALA A 176 -9.84 -16.20 -6.03
N LEU A 177 -9.57 -15.46 -7.11
CA LEU A 177 -10.40 -15.50 -8.32
C LEU A 177 -10.39 -16.88 -9.01
N SER A 178 -9.24 -17.56 -9.04
CA SER A 178 -9.15 -18.92 -9.57
C SER A 178 -9.95 -19.94 -8.74
N ARG A 179 -10.17 -19.63 -7.45
CA ARG A 179 -10.97 -20.42 -6.50
C ARG A 179 -12.42 -19.94 -6.39
N ARG A 180 -12.90 -19.11 -7.33
CA ARG A 180 -14.27 -18.56 -7.30
C ARG A 180 -15.39 -19.59 -7.08
N ALA A 181 -15.26 -20.79 -7.67
CA ALA A 181 -16.28 -21.83 -7.56
C ALA A 181 -16.28 -22.46 -6.17
N GLU A 182 -15.10 -22.73 -5.60
CA GLU A 182 -14.92 -23.26 -4.24
C GLU A 182 -15.39 -22.26 -3.18
N LEU A 183 -15.11 -20.97 -3.40
CA LEU A 183 -15.55 -19.87 -2.55
C LEU A 183 -17.03 -19.52 -2.74
N GLY A 184 -17.70 -20.07 -3.76
CA GLY A 184 -19.05 -19.68 -4.15
C GLY A 184 -19.17 -18.16 -4.34
N LEU A 185 -18.24 -17.55 -5.07
CA LEU A 185 -18.31 -16.13 -5.43
C LEU A 185 -19.42 -15.93 -6.46
N ASP A 186 -20.32 -14.98 -6.21
CA ASP A 186 -21.25 -14.54 -7.23
C ASP A 186 -20.55 -13.67 -8.30
N ASP A 187 -21.28 -13.28 -9.36
CA ASP A 187 -20.71 -12.48 -10.44
C ASP A 187 -20.26 -11.08 -9.97
N MET A 188 -20.91 -10.52 -8.95
CA MET A 188 -20.56 -9.22 -8.38
C MET A 188 -19.25 -9.29 -7.58
N GLU A 189 -19.12 -10.30 -6.74
CA GLU A 189 -17.93 -10.59 -5.95
C GLU A 189 -16.74 -10.93 -6.86
N ALA A 190 -16.95 -11.77 -7.87
CA ALA A 190 -15.94 -12.10 -8.86
C ALA A 190 -15.46 -10.86 -9.64
N LEU A 191 -16.39 -9.96 -10.00
CA LEU A 191 -16.07 -8.67 -10.61
C LEU A 191 -15.20 -7.81 -9.68
N ILE A 192 -15.58 -7.66 -8.41
CA ILE A 192 -14.82 -6.90 -7.41
C ILE A 192 -13.42 -7.49 -7.22
N THR A 193 -13.30 -8.82 -7.11
CA THR A 193 -12.02 -9.50 -6.98
C THR A 193 -11.15 -9.30 -8.21
N ARG A 194 -11.73 -9.35 -9.42
CA ARG A 194 -11.02 -9.07 -10.67
C ARG A 194 -10.47 -7.64 -10.72
N TYR A 195 -11.27 -6.66 -10.31
CA TYR A 195 -10.79 -5.28 -10.23
C TYR A 195 -9.72 -5.08 -9.16
N ALA A 196 -9.80 -5.80 -8.03
CA ALA A 196 -8.72 -5.81 -7.05
C ALA A 196 -7.40 -6.35 -7.66
N VAL A 197 -7.45 -7.35 -8.54
CA VAL A 197 -6.26 -7.78 -9.30
C VAL A 197 -5.75 -6.64 -10.20
N TYR A 198 -6.64 -5.99 -10.96
CA TYR A 198 -6.25 -4.91 -11.87
C TYR A 198 -5.66 -3.70 -11.15
N GLU A 199 -6.21 -3.30 -10.01
CA GLU A 199 -5.68 -2.22 -9.17
C GLU A 199 -4.24 -2.54 -8.72
N ASN A 200 -4.02 -3.74 -8.21
CA ASN A 200 -2.70 -4.21 -7.79
C ASN A 200 -1.71 -4.29 -8.97
N LEU A 201 -2.15 -4.75 -10.15
CA LEU A 201 -1.31 -4.77 -11.35
C LEU A 201 -0.97 -3.35 -11.84
N VAL A 202 -1.89 -2.40 -11.76
CA VAL A 202 -1.62 -0.99 -12.10
C VAL A 202 -0.51 -0.43 -11.21
N PHE A 203 -0.54 -0.71 -9.91
CA PHE A 203 0.53 -0.29 -9.01
C PHE A 203 1.89 -0.88 -9.42
N VAL A 204 1.93 -2.17 -9.78
CA VAL A 204 3.14 -2.81 -10.32
C VAL A 204 3.59 -2.13 -11.62
N LEU A 205 2.68 -1.85 -12.54
CA LEU A 205 2.98 -1.18 -13.81
C LEU A 205 3.53 0.23 -13.62
N VAL A 206 3.04 0.98 -12.62
CA VAL A 206 3.57 2.32 -12.29
C VAL A 206 5.00 2.23 -11.76
N ALA A 207 5.31 1.23 -10.93
CA ALA A 207 6.68 1.00 -10.47
C ALA A 207 7.62 0.61 -11.61
N VAL A 208 7.17 -0.30 -12.50
CA VAL A 208 7.94 -0.65 -13.71
C VAL A 208 8.14 0.57 -14.61
N LEU A 209 7.10 1.40 -14.80
CA LEU A 209 7.20 2.64 -15.54
C LEU A 209 8.22 3.59 -14.91
N SER A 210 8.26 3.70 -13.58
CA SER A 210 9.26 4.50 -12.87
C SER A 210 10.68 4.05 -13.20
N LEU A 211 10.93 2.73 -13.20
CA LEU A 211 12.23 2.14 -13.56
C LEU A 211 12.59 2.39 -15.03
N VAL A 212 11.62 2.26 -15.93
CA VAL A 212 11.83 2.52 -17.36
C VAL A 212 12.17 4.00 -17.59
N VAL A 213 11.43 4.91 -16.97
CA VAL A 213 11.71 6.36 -17.02
C VAL A 213 13.11 6.65 -16.49
N LEU A 214 13.50 6.04 -15.37
CA LEU A 214 14.84 6.18 -14.81
C LEU A 214 15.93 5.77 -15.80
N VAL A 215 15.80 4.59 -16.41
CA VAL A 215 16.78 4.07 -17.39
C VAL A 215 16.82 4.94 -18.65
N VAL A 216 15.67 5.33 -19.19
CA VAL A 216 15.58 6.16 -20.39
C VAL A 216 16.17 7.55 -20.16
N LEU A 217 15.90 8.17 -19.01
CA LEU A 217 16.45 9.49 -18.69
C LEU A 217 17.96 9.43 -18.44
N ALA A 218 18.44 8.38 -17.76
CA ALA A 218 19.86 8.21 -17.45
C ALA A 218 20.71 7.87 -18.68
N TYR A 219 20.26 6.94 -19.53
CA TYR A 219 21.07 6.40 -20.64
C TYR A 219 20.62 6.87 -22.03
N GLY A 220 19.36 7.26 -22.20
CA GLY A 220 18.81 7.66 -23.51
C GLY A 220 18.84 9.16 -23.76
N VAL A 221 18.50 9.97 -22.76
CA VAL A 221 18.36 11.44 -22.90
C VAL A 221 19.60 12.19 -22.36
N GLY A 222 20.40 11.54 -21.51
CA GLY A 222 21.60 12.17 -20.91
C GLY A 222 21.26 13.19 -19.81
N VAL A 223 20.12 13.04 -19.14
CA VAL A 223 19.77 13.87 -17.98
C VAL A 223 20.77 13.59 -16.85
N PRO A 224 21.25 14.62 -16.12
CA PRO A 224 22.17 14.41 -15.01
C PRO A 224 21.63 13.38 -14.00
N ILE A 225 22.48 12.44 -13.60
CA ILE A 225 22.08 11.24 -12.83
C ILE A 225 21.37 11.57 -11.51
N TYR A 226 21.67 12.73 -10.91
CA TYR A 226 21.03 13.19 -9.68
C TYR A 226 19.57 13.61 -9.88
N ALA A 227 19.19 14.00 -11.10
CA ALA A 227 17.84 14.47 -11.42
C ALA A 227 16.94 13.35 -11.95
N THR A 228 17.52 12.27 -12.48
CA THR A 228 16.74 11.15 -13.06
C THR A 228 15.83 10.49 -12.03
N GLY A 229 16.31 10.31 -10.79
CA GLY A 229 15.50 9.76 -9.71
C GLY A 229 14.31 10.65 -9.34
N PHE A 230 14.51 11.98 -9.29
CA PHE A 230 13.43 12.92 -9.04
C PHE A 230 12.32 12.82 -10.10
N PHE A 231 12.68 12.83 -11.39
CA PHE A 231 11.71 12.72 -12.48
C PHE A 231 11.04 11.36 -12.55
N ALA A 232 11.77 10.27 -12.25
CA ALA A 232 11.18 8.94 -12.13
C ALA A 232 10.11 8.89 -11.02
N GLY A 233 10.27 9.67 -9.94
CA GLY A 233 9.27 9.80 -8.88
C GLY A 233 7.92 10.39 -9.35
N TRP A 234 7.91 11.20 -10.41
CA TRP A 234 6.66 11.78 -10.93
C TRP A 234 5.75 10.73 -11.58
N SER A 235 6.28 9.56 -11.97
CA SER A 235 5.43 8.47 -12.50
C SER A 235 4.41 8.00 -11.48
N TYR A 236 4.71 8.10 -10.17
CA TYR A 236 3.78 7.72 -9.11
C TYR A 236 2.54 8.63 -9.02
N MET A 237 2.59 9.84 -9.59
CA MET A 237 1.39 10.69 -9.69
C MET A 237 0.31 10.11 -10.62
N LEU A 238 0.68 9.18 -11.52
CA LEU A 238 -0.25 8.51 -12.42
C LEU A 238 -1.16 7.51 -11.71
N ILE A 239 -0.86 7.14 -10.46
CA ILE A 239 -1.70 6.26 -9.64
C ILE A 239 -3.13 6.78 -9.58
N TRP A 240 -3.31 8.07 -9.24
CA TRP A 240 -4.63 8.68 -9.07
C TRP A 240 -5.48 8.63 -10.36
N PRO A 241 -4.97 9.07 -11.53
CA PRO A 241 -5.67 8.89 -12.80
C PRO A 241 -6.06 7.44 -13.08
N PHE A 242 -5.16 6.47 -12.90
CA PHE A 242 -5.47 5.07 -13.17
C PHE A 242 -6.53 4.52 -12.22
N GLN A 243 -6.46 4.84 -10.92
CA GLN A 243 -7.48 4.47 -9.95
C GLN A 243 -8.84 5.09 -10.28
N ALA A 244 -8.89 6.35 -10.68
CA ALA A 244 -10.13 7.00 -11.09
C ALA A 244 -10.75 6.32 -12.32
N VAL A 245 -9.94 5.92 -13.30
CA VAL A 245 -10.41 5.20 -14.48
C VAL A 245 -10.92 3.80 -14.12
N LEU A 246 -10.17 3.03 -13.32
CA LEU A 246 -10.58 1.70 -12.88
C LEU A 246 -11.85 1.75 -12.03
N GLY A 247 -11.95 2.68 -11.07
CA GLY A 247 -13.13 2.86 -10.23
C GLY A 247 -14.38 3.18 -11.06
N ARG A 248 -14.29 4.12 -12.00
CA ARG A 248 -15.42 4.44 -12.91
C ARG A 248 -15.85 3.24 -13.76
N ARG A 249 -14.90 2.40 -14.20
CA ARG A 249 -15.24 1.19 -14.97
C ARG A 249 -15.89 0.13 -14.09
N LEU A 250 -15.38 -0.07 -12.87
CA LEU A 250 -15.99 -0.95 -11.88
C LEU A 250 -17.43 -0.53 -11.59
N ASP A 251 -17.68 0.74 -11.27
CA ASP A 251 -19.01 1.24 -10.95
C ASP A 251 -20.01 1.04 -12.10
N ARG A 252 -19.57 1.23 -13.35
CA ARG A 252 -20.38 0.97 -14.55
C ARG A 252 -20.73 -0.51 -14.70
N GLU A 253 -19.75 -1.40 -14.54
CA GLU A 253 -19.98 -2.85 -14.63
C GLU A 253 -20.86 -3.36 -13.49
N LYS A 254 -20.69 -2.84 -12.27
CA LYS A 254 -21.58 -3.12 -11.13
C LYS A 254 -23.03 -2.70 -11.42
N ALA A 255 -23.22 -1.50 -11.96
CA ALA A 255 -24.55 -1.01 -12.32
C ALA A 255 -25.21 -1.89 -13.40
N ALA A 256 -24.45 -2.35 -14.39
CA ALA A 256 -24.93 -3.24 -15.43
C ALA A 256 -25.36 -4.61 -14.86
N LEU A 257 -24.58 -5.19 -13.95
CA LEU A 257 -24.94 -6.45 -13.28
C LEU A 257 -26.21 -6.32 -12.43
N ARG A 258 -26.34 -5.23 -11.66
CA ARG A 258 -27.55 -4.96 -10.86
C ARG A 258 -28.78 -4.78 -11.74
N ALA A 259 -28.65 -4.06 -12.86
CA ALA A 259 -29.74 -3.89 -13.82
C ALA A 259 -30.15 -5.22 -14.49
N GLY A 260 -29.18 -6.06 -14.87
CA GLY A 260 -29.43 -7.40 -15.41
C GLY A 260 -30.14 -8.32 -14.42
N ALA A 261 -29.71 -8.30 -13.15
CA ALA A 261 -30.36 -9.06 -12.08
C ALA A 261 -31.81 -8.60 -11.83
N ALA A 262 -32.07 -7.29 -11.86
CA ALA A 262 -33.42 -6.74 -11.72
C ALA A 262 -34.34 -7.12 -12.90
N ALA A 263 -33.80 -7.17 -14.12
CA ALA A 263 -34.55 -7.59 -15.31
C ALA A 263 -34.86 -9.10 -15.34
N ALA A 264 -34.04 -9.92 -14.68
CA ALA A 264 -34.22 -11.36 -14.58
C ALA A 264 -35.11 -11.80 -13.40
N ALA A 265 -35.48 -10.89 -12.49
CA ALA A 265 -36.36 -11.20 -11.37
C ALA A 265 -37.78 -11.50 -11.90
N PRO A 266 -38.41 -12.63 -11.51
CA PRO A 266 -39.75 -12.96 -11.97
C PRO A 266 -40.74 -11.87 -11.53
N VAL A 267 -41.51 -11.35 -12.49
CA VAL A 267 -42.64 -10.45 -12.21
C VAL A 267 -43.63 -11.24 -11.37
N ILE A 268 -43.64 -11.02 -10.06
CA ILE A 268 -44.68 -11.56 -9.18
C ILE A 268 -45.97 -10.85 -9.58
N ALA A 269 -46.81 -11.52 -10.36
CA ALA A 269 -48.13 -11.03 -10.69
C ALA A 269 -48.94 -10.91 -9.38
N PRO A 270 -49.58 -9.76 -9.10
CA PRO A 270 -50.46 -9.65 -7.94
C PRO A 270 -51.62 -10.63 -8.09
N ALA A 271 -51.87 -11.39 -7.01
CA ALA A 271 -52.96 -12.35 -6.89
C ALA A 271 -54.33 -11.66 -6.80
#